data_AF-A0AAW2JZZ5-F1
#
_entry.id   AF-A0AAW2JZZ5-F1
#
_cell.length_a   1.000
_cell.length_b   1.000
_cell.length_c   1.000
_cell.angle_alpha   90.00
_cell.angle_beta   90.00
_cell.angle_gamma   90.00
#
_symmetry.space_group_name_H-M   'P 1'
#
loop_
_entity.id
_entity.type
_entity.pdbx_description
1 polymer ?
#
loop_
_entity_poly.entity_id
_entity_poly.type
_entity_poly.pdbx_seq_one_letter_code
_entity_poly.pdbx_strand_id
1 'polypeptide(L)'
;MSWLRSAVNKAVEVGNKNNLTRTVKNYADSVVHQAGQAVAEGAKLLQDRMGGRNIKSFKHTVRRLEEASISCRGRERVELMRRWLAVLKETEKSYGITLEDKDKINEQHQLVEEPKESPRRQSMVLYWDPDMGGEPLTFRDVFLCSQALEGISICMILEAPNEDEVSMLLELFGLCLTGGKEVHNAIVSSIQDLAKAFSSYQDEVLVKREELLQFAEGAITGLKVNADVQRIDAEVAVLKKQLDELGASHSHGGDVHETIIKQSTAPTIEVNMTAATCC
;
A
#
# COMPACT_ATOMS: atom_id res chain seq x y z
N MET A 1 -42.48 5.79 -7.56
CA MET A 1 -41.37 5.39 -6.66
C MET A 1 -40.74 4.13 -7.21
N SER A 2 -39.64 4.28 -7.94
CA SER A 2 -39.15 3.36 -8.97
C SER A 2 -37.62 3.21 -8.88
N TRP A 3 -37.11 2.55 -7.84
CA TRP A 3 -35.66 2.30 -7.71
C TRP A 3 -35.27 0.82 -7.83
N LEU A 4 -36.19 -0.12 -7.59
CA LEU A 4 -35.88 -1.55 -7.73
C LEU A 4 -35.91 -2.08 -9.18
N ARG A 5 -36.73 -1.50 -10.07
CA ARG A 5 -36.75 -1.90 -11.49
C ARG A 5 -35.58 -1.31 -12.31
N SER A 6 -34.93 -0.24 -11.83
CA SER A 6 -33.80 0.37 -12.52
C SER A 6 -32.51 -0.45 -12.36
N ALA A 7 -32.31 -1.10 -11.21
CA ALA A 7 -31.13 -1.94 -10.98
C ALA A 7 -31.15 -3.24 -11.81
N VAL A 8 -32.32 -3.80 -12.10
CA VAL A 8 -32.44 -5.04 -12.89
C VAL A 8 -32.26 -4.79 -14.39
N ASN A 9 -32.74 -3.65 -14.93
CA ASN A 9 -32.45 -3.30 -16.33
C ASN A 9 -30.99 -2.87 -16.53
N LYS A 10 -30.35 -2.23 -15.54
CA LYS A 10 -28.91 -1.91 -15.61
C LYS A 10 -28.00 -3.13 -15.45
N ALA A 11 -28.50 -4.26 -14.96
CA ALA A 11 -27.76 -5.52 -14.90
C ALA A 11 -27.94 -6.39 -16.15
N VAL A 12 -29.04 -6.22 -16.90
CA VAL A 12 -29.25 -6.89 -18.20
C VAL A 12 -28.51 -6.17 -19.34
N GLU A 13 -28.30 -4.86 -19.24
CA GLU A 13 -27.59 -4.08 -20.28
C GLU A 13 -26.06 -4.07 -20.12
N VAL A 14 -25.55 -4.59 -19.00
CA VAL A 14 -24.10 -4.79 -18.76
C VAL A 14 -23.68 -6.25 -18.98
N GLY A 15 -24.63 -7.15 -19.23
CA GLY A 15 -24.41 -8.58 -19.47
C GLY A 15 -23.92 -8.97 -20.86
N ASN A 16 -23.28 -8.07 -21.62
CA ASN A 16 -22.74 -8.40 -22.94
C ASN A 16 -21.43 -7.67 -23.27
N LYS A 17 -20.45 -7.76 -22.36
CA LYS A 17 -19.05 -7.45 -22.68
C LYS A 17 -18.17 -8.59 -22.22
N ASN A 18 -18.08 -9.59 -23.09
CA ASN A 18 -17.10 -10.66 -23.01
C ASN A 18 -15.70 -10.04 -23.06
N ASN A 19 -15.02 -9.94 -21.92
CA ASN A 19 -13.62 -9.50 -21.85
C ASN A 19 -12.64 -10.57 -22.38
N LEU A 20 -13.13 -11.73 -22.81
CA LEU A 20 -12.32 -12.82 -23.34
C LEU A 20 -11.83 -12.58 -24.78
N THR A 21 -12.44 -11.67 -25.55
CA THR A 21 -12.07 -11.44 -26.96
C THR A 21 -10.94 -10.42 -27.15
N ARG A 22 -10.40 -9.81 -26.08
CA ARG A 22 -9.38 -8.75 -26.19
C ARG A 22 -7.94 -9.29 -26.18
N THR A 23 -7.70 -10.48 -25.65
CA THR A 23 -6.35 -11.07 -25.56
C THR A 23 -5.77 -11.45 -26.94
N VAL A 24 -6.61 -11.67 -27.95
CA VAL A 24 -6.14 -12.02 -29.31
C VAL A 24 -5.95 -10.79 -30.22
N LYS A 25 -6.44 -9.60 -29.84
CA LYS A 25 -6.36 -8.37 -30.67
C LYS A 25 -5.13 -7.50 -30.41
N ASN A 26 -4.23 -7.89 -29.50
CA ASN A 26 -3.09 -7.05 -29.10
C ASN A 26 -1.84 -7.18 -30.01
N TYR A 27 -1.84 -8.06 -31.01
CA TYR A 27 -0.71 -8.16 -31.94
C TYR A 27 -0.59 -6.96 -32.89
N ALA A 28 -1.67 -6.18 -33.07
CA ALA A 28 -1.70 -4.99 -33.92
C ALA A 28 -1.42 -3.66 -33.17
N ASP A 29 -1.47 -3.66 -31.82
CA ASP A 29 -1.29 -2.44 -31.01
C ASP A 29 0.17 -2.24 -30.55
N SER A 30 0.99 -3.29 -30.68
CA SER A 30 2.43 -3.25 -30.37
C SER A 30 3.22 -2.25 -31.22
N VAL A 31 2.73 -1.90 -32.42
CA VAL A 31 3.42 -0.95 -33.32
C VAL A 31 3.13 0.50 -32.93
N VAL A 32 2.04 0.77 -32.21
CA VAL A 32 1.69 2.11 -31.72
C VAL A 32 2.42 2.43 -30.40
N HIS A 33 2.72 1.42 -29.59
CA HIS A 33 3.46 1.59 -28.34
C HIS A 33 4.93 2.03 -28.51
N GLN A 34 5.54 1.74 -29.66
CA GLN A 34 6.93 2.13 -29.93
C GLN A 34 7.08 3.64 -30.22
N ALA A 35 6.02 4.29 -30.71
CA ALA A 35 5.98 5.75 -30.86
C ALA A 35 5.72 6.49 -29.53
N GLY A 36 5.08 5.81 -28.55
CA GLY A 36 4.86 6.35 -27.19
C GLY A 36 6.10 6.31 -26.29
N GLN A 37 7.04 5.39 -26.54
CA GLN A 37 8.31 5.33 -25.81
C GLN A 37 9.21 6.55 -26.05
N ALA A 38 9.17 7.14 -27.25
CA ALA A 38 9.93 8.36 -27.57
C ALA A 38 9.47 9.59 -26.78
N VAL A 39 8.20 9.64 -26.35
CA VAL A 39 7.67 10.73 -25.50
C VAL A 39 7.93 10.45 -24.01
N ALA A 40 7.92 9.19 -23.58
CA ALA A 40 8.30 8.80 -22.23
C ALA A 40 9.80 9.00 -21.94
N GLU A 41 10.67 8.92 -22.96
CA GLU A 41 12.09 9.26 -22.82
C GLU A 41 12.32 10.77 -22.61
N GLY A 42 11.44 11.63 -23.10
CA GLY A 42 11.47 13.08 -22.78
C GLY A 42 11.27 13.37 -21.29
N ALA A 43 10.56 12.49 -20.57
CA ALA A 43 10.34 12.62 -19.13
C ALA A 43 11.55 12.14 -18.28
N LYS A 44 12.46 11.31 -18.83
CA LYS A 44 13.70 10.92 -18.14
C LYS A 44 14.67 12.11 -18.02
N LEU A 45 14.66 13.03 -18.97
CA LEU A 45 15.55 14.21 -18.97
C LEU A 45 15.19 15.24 -17.87
N LEU A 46 13.98 15.17 -17.30
CA LEU A 46 13.55 16.05 -16.21
C LEU A 46 13.75 15.43 -14.81
N GLN A 47 13.93 14.11 -14.72
CA GLN A 47 14.18 13.42 -13.45
C GLN A 47 15.62 13.62 -12.96
N ASP A 48 16.58 13.92 -13.85
CA ASP A 48 17.98 14.16 -13.51
C ASP A 48 18.24 15.47 -12.73
N ARG A 49 17.21 16.33 -12.59
CA ARG A 49 17.33 17.62 -11.89
C ARG A 49 16.75 17.63 -10.46
N MET A 50 16.09 16.57 -10.01
CA MET A 50 15.61 16.43 -8.63
C MET A 50 16.49 15.41 -7.89
N GLY A 51 17.40 15.93 -7.06
CA GLY A 51 18.51 15.18 -6.48
C GLY A 51 18.18 13.89 -5.71
N GLY A 52 19.10 12.93 -5.82
CA GLY A 52 19.46 11.96 -4.78
C GLY A 52 18.46 10.88 -4.38
N ARG A 53 17.22 10.86 -4.90
CA ARG A 53 16.20 9.87 -4.50
C ARG A 53 15.84 8.96 -5.67
N ASN A 54 16.07 7.65 -5.50
CA ASN A 54 15.71 6.59 -6.45
C ASN A 54 14.18 6.37 -6.44
N ILE A 55 13.43 7.32 -7.03
CA ILE A 55 11.97 7.29 -7.07
C ILE A 55 11.49 6.62 -8.35
N LYS A 56 10.63 5.61 -8.24
CA LYS A 56 10.04 4.89 -9.38
C LYS A 56 8.55 5.17 -9.51
N SER A 57 8.03 5.04 -10.73
CA SER A 57 6.59 5.13 -10.98
C SER A 57 5.85 3.95 -10.33
N PHE A 58 4.85 4.27 -9.50
CA PHE A 58 3.96 3.29 -8.88
C PHE A 58 3.22 2.46 -9.94
N LYS A 59 2.41 3.10 -10.79
CA LYS A 59 1.59 2.45 -11.84
C LYS A 59 2.38 1.50 -12.73
N HIS A 60 3.55 1.92 -13.18
CA HIS A 60 4.41 1.10 -14.03
C HIS A 60 4.97 -0.11 -13.27
N THR A 61 5.29 0.05 -12.00
CA THR A 61 5.81 -1.06 -11.18
C THR A 61 4.72 -2.08 -10.89
N VAL A 62 3.51 -1.63 -10.52
CA VAL A 62 2.34 -2.50 -10.32
C VAL A 62 2.11 -3.38 -11.54
N ARG A 63 1.98 -2.76 -12.73
CA ARG A 63 1.77 -3.50 -13.99
C ARG A 63 2.87 -4.54 -14.24
N ARG A 64 4.14 -4.18 -14.03
CA ARG A 64 5.26 -5.11 -14.21
C ARG A 64 5.23 -6.28 -13.24
N LEU A 65 4.79 -6.07 -12.00
CA LEU A 65 4.63 -7.15 -11.03
C LEU A 65 3.52 -8.11 -11.45
N GLU A 66 2.38 -7.57 -11.90
CA GLU A 66 1.22 -8.33 -12.37
C GLU A 66 1.57 -9.16 -13.61
N GLU A 67 2.16 -8.54 -14.64
CA GLU A 67 2.61 -9.23 -15.87
C GLU A 67 3.65 -10.33 -15.57
N ALA A 68 4.60 -10.07 -14.67
CA ALA A 68 5.60 -11.07 -14.28
C ALA A 68 4.98 -12.25 -13.51
N SER A 69 3.99 -11.98 -12.66
CA SER A 69 3.33 -13.02 -11.87
C SER A 69 2.65 -14.07 -12.75
N ILE A 70 1.95 -13.63 -13.81
CA ILE A 70 1.17 -14.52 -14.68
C ILE A 70 2.01 -15.25 -15.74
N SER A 71 3.13 -14.64 -16.16
CA SER A 71 3.99 -15.16 -17.24
C SER A 71 5.04 -16.15 -16.75
N CYS A 72 5.42 -16.10 -15.48
CA CYS A 72 6.48 -16.93 -14.95
C CYS A 72 6.10 -18.42 -14.87
N ARG A 73 7.05 -19.31 -15.20
CA ARG A 73 6.89 -20.77 -15.13
C ARG A 73 8.19 -21.42 -14.65
N GLY A 74 8.08 -22.59 -14.00
CA GLY A 74 9.22 -23.38 -13.53
C GLY A 74 10.36 -22.55 -12.91
N ARG A 75 11.57 -22.61 -13.50
CA ARG A 75 12.75 -21.90 -12.97
C ARG A 75 12.60 -20.38 -12.90
N GLU A 76 11.95 -19.77 -13.89
CA GLU A 76 11.77 -18.31 -13.92
C GLU A 76 10.90 -17.84 -12.75
N ARG A 77 9.90 -18.65 -12.38
CA ARG A 77 9.04 -18.43 -11.21
C ARG A 77 9.86 -18.41 -9.91
N VAL A 78 10.76 -19.38 -9.73
CA VAL A 78 11.69 -19.45 -8.58
C VAL A 78 12.56 -18.19 -8.49
N GLU A 79 13.17 -17.77 -9.60
CA GLU A 79 14.04 -16.58 -9.62
C GLU A 79 13.26 -15.28 -9.39
N LEU A 80 12.02 -15.19 -9.87
CA LEU A 80 11.13 -14.07 -9.61
C LEU A 80 10.79 -13.97 -8.12
N MET A 81 10.33 -15.07 -7.51
CA MET A 81 10.00 -15.12 -6.08
C MET A 81 11.20 -14.77 -5.20
N ARG A 82 12.39 -15.28 -5.53
CA ARG A 82 13.62 -14.97 -4.80
C ARG A 82 13.93 -13.47 -4.83
N ARG A 83 13.76 -12.81 -5.99
CA ARG A 83 13.95 -11.36 -6.13
C ARG A 83 12.93 -10.58 -5.30
N TRP A 84 11.66 -10.96 -5.33
CA TRP A 84 10.62 -10.31 -4.52
C TRP A 84 10.88 -10.48 -3.03
N LEU A 85 11.19 -11.69 -2.57
CA LEU A 85 11.52 -11.97 -1.18
C LEU A 85 12.70 -11.14 -0.69
N ALA A 86 13.75 -10.99 -1.50
CA ALA A 86 14.91 -10.18 -1.13
C ALA A 86 14.52 -8.72 -0.84
N VAL A 87 13.73 -8.10 -1.73
CA VAL A 87 13.30 -6.70 -1.59
C VAL A 87 12.27 -6.52 -0.47
N LEU A 88 11.34 -7.47 -0.31
CA LEU A 88 10.35 -7.43 0.78
C LEU A 88 11.02 -7.51 2.15
N LYS A 89 11.99 -8.40 2.34
CA LYS A 89 12.75 -8.53 3.59
C LYS A 89 13.61 -7.30 3.88
N GLU A 90 14.18 -6.66 2.84
CA GLU A 90 14.91 -5.40 3.00
C GLU A 90 13.97 -4.27 3.46
N THR A 91 12.76 -4.23 2.91
CA THR A 91 11.72 -3.25 3.28
C THR A 91 11.25 -3.44 4.72
N GLU A 92 11.01 -4.69 5.15
CA GLU A 92 10.58 -5.01 6.52
C GLU A 92 11.64 -4.62 7.56
N LYS A 93 12.92 -4.94 7.31
CA LYS A 93 14.02 -4.54 8.21
C LYS A 93 14.13 -3.03 8.37
N SER A 94 13.94 -2.29 7.29
CA SER A 94 14.01 -0.82 7.29
C SER A 94 12.86 -0.18 8.08
N TYR A 95 11.66 -0.77 7.98
CA TYR A 95 10.50 -0.34 8.77
C TYR A 95 10.70 -0.59 10.27
N GLY A 96 11.25 -1.75 10.65
CA GLY A 96 11.58 -2.07 12.04
C GLY A 96 12.58 -1.09 12.67
N ILE A 97 13.64 -0.72 11.93
CA ILE A 97 14.62 0.29 12.38
C ILE A 97 13.96 1.68 12.56
N THR A 98 13.02 2.05 11.69
CA THR A 98 12.37 3.37 11.72
C THR A 98 11.42 3.53 12.92
N LEU A 99 10.72 2.46 13.31
CA LEU A 99 9.88 2.44 14.52
C LEU A 99 10.70 2.56 15.80
N GLU A 100 11.78 1.79 15.91
CA GLU A 100 12.68 1.84 17.09
C GLU A 100 13.39 3.20 17.24
N ASP A 101 13.76 3.85 16.14
CA ASP A 101 14.36 5.19 16.18
C ASP A 101 13.32 6.27 16.52
N LYS A 102 12.06 6.15 16.07
CA LYS A 102 10.98 7.07 16.48
C LYS A 102 10.67 7.01 17.97
N ASP A 103 10.75 5.81 18.57
CA ASP A 103 10.59 5.64 20.02
C ASP A 103 11.76 6.25 20.81
N LYS A 104 12.98 6.26 20.26
CA LYS A 104 14.15 6.88 20.90
C LYS A 104 14.25 8.39 20.69
N ILE A 105 13.76 8.91 19.56
CA ILE A 105 13.79 10.35 19.25
C ILE A 105 12.82 11.13 20.15
N ASN A 106 11.75 10.51 20.65
CA ASN A 106 10.80 11.16 21.56
C ASN A 106 11.40 11.45 22.95
N GLU A 107 12.53 10.84 23.32
CA GLU A 107 13.21 11.08 24.61
C GLU A 107 14.28 12.18 24.56
N GLN A 108 14.64 12.70 23.38
CA GLN A 108 15.75 13.66 23.22
C GLN A 108 15.37 14.89 22.40
N HIS A 109 14.38 15.64 22.88
CA HIS A 109 14.33 17.06 22.58
C HIS A 109 15.33 17.81 23.47
N GLN A 110 16.61 17.83 23.08
CA GLN A 110 17.50 18.96 23.35
C GLN A 110 18.78 18.89 22.50
N LEU A 111 19.03 20.01 21.80
CA LEU A 111 20.21 20.41 21.04
C LEU A 111 20.34 19.92 19.58
N VAL A 112 20.09 20.90 18.71
CA VAL A 112 20.54 20.98 17.32
C VAL A 112 22.06 20.84 17.25
N GLU A 113 22.53 19.75 16.64
CA GLU A 113 23.71 19.75 15.76
C GLU A 113 23.50 18.71 14.66
N GLU A 114 23.85 19.05 13.42
CA GLU A 114 23.60 18.25 12.23
C GLU A 114 24.10 16.80 12.32
N PRO A 115 23.29 15.80 11.97
CA PRO A 115 23.78 14.45 11.84
C PRO A 115 24.44 14.29 10.46
N LYS A 116 25.78 14.16 10.47
CA LYS A 116 26.56 13.60 9.36
C LYS A 116 25.88 12.33 8.86
N GLU A 117 25.48 12.34 7.59
CA GLU A 117 24.92 11.18 6.89
C GLU A 117 25.85 9.96 7.05
N SER A 118 25.41 8.98 7.85
CA SER A 118 26.05 7.67 7.87
C SER A 118 25.88 7.00 6.51
N PRO A 119 26.92 6.42 5.89
CA PRO A 119 26.88 5.90 4.52
C PRO A 119 26.15 4.55 4.38
N ARG A 120 25.34 4.14 5.35
CA ARG A 120 24.66 2.83 5.38
C ARG A 120 23.14 2.88 5.23
N ARG A 121 22.53 4.05 5.03
CA ARG A 121 21.16 4.11 4.50
C ARG A 121 21.23 3.69 3.03
N GLN A 122 21.22 2.39 2.78
CA GLN A 122 21.00 1.83 1.45
C GLN A 122 19.81 2.58 0.87
N SER A 123 20.03 3.20 -0.29
CA SER A 123 19.06 4.06 -0.96
C SER A 123 17.78 3.27 -1.19
N MET A 124 16.82 3.40 -0.27
CA MET A 124 15.55 2.72 -0.35
C MET A 124 14.80 3.26 -1.56
N VAL A 125 14.42 2.37 -2.46
CA VAL A 125 13.65 2.75 -3.65
C VAL A 125 12.24 3.09 -3.20
N LEU A 126 11.85 4.35 -3.42
CA LEU A 126 10.52 4.84 -3.10
C LEU A 126 9.67 4.91 -4.36
N TYR A 127 8.36 4.77 -4.20
CA TYR A 127 7.41 4.75 -5.31
C TYR A 127 6.45 5.93 -5.21
N TRP A 128 6.25 6.61 -6.34
CA TRP A 128 5.43 7.82 -6.39
C TRP A 128 4.43 7.77 -7.55
N ASP A 129 3.25 8.34 -7.31
CA ASP A 129 2.27 8.68 -8.34
C ASP A 129 1.83 10.14 -8.13
N PRO A 130 1.97 11.02 -9.15
CA PRO A 130 1.48 12.40 -9.08
C PRO A 130 0.01 12.52 -8.69
N ASP A 131 -0.79 11.52 -9.04
CA ASP A 131 -2.24 11.53 -8.80
C ASP A 131 -2.62 11.16 -7.35
N MET A 132 -1.68 10.60 -6.56
CA MET A 132 -1.98 10.06 -5.22
C MET A 132 -1.68 11.01 -4.05
N GLY A 133 -1.03 12.16 -4.29
CA GLY A 133 -0.92 13.26 -3.30
C GLY A 133 -0.43 12.90 -1.89
N GLY A 134 0.26 11.76 -1.71
CA GLY A 134 0.55 11.14 -0.41
C GLY A 134 2.02 11.15 0.00
N GLU A 135 2.43 10.24 0.88
CA GLU A 135 3.84 9.92 1.15
C GLU A 135 4.37 8.93 0.10
N PRO A 136 5.68 8.93 -0.25
CA PRO A 136 6.23 7.92 -1.15
C PRO A 136 6.05 6.50 -0.60
N LEU A 137 5.54 5.61 -1.44
CA LEU A 137 5.22 4.22 -1.07
C LEU A 137 6.48 3.35 -1.02
N THR A 138 6.46 2.35 -0.13
CA THR A 138 7.51 1.31 -0.08
C THR A 138 7.28 0.23 -1.13
N PHE A 139 8.28 -0.62 -1.39
CA PHE A 139 8.06 -1.77 -2.28
C PHE A 139 6.96 -2.70 -1.75
N ARG A 140 6.86 -2.88 -0.43
CA ARG A 140 5.82 -3.71 0.19
C ARG A 140 4.43 -3.16 -0.13
N ASP A 141 4.25 -1.85 -0.05
CA ASP A 141 2.96 -1.22 -0.38
C ASP A 141 2.62 -1.41 -1.86
N VAL A 142 3.58 -1.18 -2.76
CA VAL A 142 3.37 -1.41 -4.20
C VAL A 142 3.06 -2.87 -4.51
N PHE A 143 3.76 -3.80 -3.85
CA PHE A 143 3.56 -5.22 -4.01
C PHE A 143 2.16 -5.65 -3.54
N LEU A 144 1.72 -5.19 -2.37
CA LEU A 144 0.41 -5.50 -1.82
C LEU A 144 -0.75 -4.83 -2.58
N CYS A 145 -0.54 -3.65 -3.16
CA CYS A 145 -1.52 -3.01 -4.04
C CYS A 145 -1.67 -3.73 -5.40
N SER A 146 -0.64 -4.45 -5.87
CA SER A 146 -0.69 -5.20 -7.13
C SER A 146 -1.39 -6.55 -7.00
N GLN A 147 -1.78 -7.17 -8.12
CA GLN A 147 -2.27 -8.56 -8.14
C GLN A 147 -1.16 -9.63 -8.16
N ALA A 148 0.08 -9.28 -7.83
CA ALA A 148 1.21 -10.20 -7.99
C ALA A 148 1.17 -11.43 -7.08
N LEU A 149 0.65 -11.27 -5.86
CA LEU A 149 0.52 -12.37 -4.90
C LEU A 149 -0.62 -13.34 -5.28
N GLU A 150 -1.70 -12.80 -5.84
CA GLU A 150 -2.79 -13.57 -6.44
C GLU A 150 -2.29 -14.33 -7.67
N GLY A 151 -1.62 -13.63 -8.59
CA GLY A 151 -1.09 -14.21 -9.83
C GLY A 151 -0.11 -15.34 -9.59
N ILE A 152 0.82 -15.19 -8.64
CA ILE A 152 1.76 -16.27 -8.31
C ILE A 152 1.04 -17.49 -7.71
N SER A 153 0.02 -17.26 -6.87
CA SER A 153 -0.79 -18.33 -6.27
C SER A 153 -1.58 -19.08 -7.34
N ILE A 154 -2.20 -18.37 -8.29
CA ILE A 154 -2.89 -18.95 -9.44
C ILE A 154 -1.91 -19.75 -10.30
N CYS A 155 -0.71 -19.24 -10.56
CA CYS A 155 0.30 -19.97 -11.31
C CYS A 155 0.68 -21.30 -10.64
N MET A 156 0.70 -21.35 -9.30
CA MET A 156 0.97 -22.58 -8.55
C MET A 156 -0.21 -23.54 -8.47
N ILE A 157 -1.44 -23.04 -8.59
CA ILE A 157 -2.63 -23.88 -8.78
C ILE A 157 -2.61 -24.50 -10.19
N LEU A 158 -2.22 -23.73 -11.21
CA LEU A 158 -2.17 -24.20 -12.59
C LEU A 158 -0.99 -25.15 -12.87
N GLU A 159 0.14 -24.94 -12.20
CA GLU A 159 1.34 -25.76 -12.27
C GLU A 159 1.86 -25.97 -10.85
N ALA A 160 1.68 -27.19 -10.33
CA ALA A 160 1.96 -27.51 -8.93
C ALA A 160 3.36 -27.05 -8.49
N PRO A 161 3.49 -26.40 -7.31
CA PRO A 161 4.77 -25.93 -6.82
C PRO A 161 5.66 -27.10 -6.39
N ASN A 162 6.97 -26.96 -6.62
CA ASN A 162 7.96 -27.86 -6.02
C ASN A 162 8.28 -27.48 -4.56
N GLU A 163 9.09 -28.30 -3.88
CA GLU A 163 9.45 -28.10 -2.45
C GLU A 163 10.10 -26.74 -2.16
N ASP A 164 10.96 -26.25 -3.07
CA ASP A 164 11.59 -24.94 -2.91
C ASP A 164 10.56 -23.82 -3.04
N GLU A 165 9.64 -23.95 -4.01
CA GLU A 165 8.55 -23.01 -4.24
C GLU A 165 7.56 -22.95 -3.08
N VAL A 166 7.26 -24.10 -2.47
CA VAL A 166 6.45 -24.19 -1.24
C VAL A 166 7.10 -23.38 -0.12
N SER A 167 8.40 -23.54 0.08
CA SER A 167 9.14 -22.81 1.11
C SER A 167 9.14 -21.30 0.87
N MET A 168 9.37 -20.88 -0.38
CA MET A 168 9.32 -19.45 -0.75
C MET A 168 7.92 -18.85 -0.65
N LEU A 169 6.88 -19.64 -0.93
CA LEU A 169 5.49 -19.18 -0.83
C LEU A 169 5.09 -18.94 0.64
N LEU A 170 5.52 -19.82 1.55
CA LEU A 170 5.34 -19.61 2.99
C LEU A 170 6.01 -18.32 3.48
N GLU A 171 7.22 -18.03 2.98
CA GLU A 171 7.91 -16.78 3.30
C GLU A 171 7.18 -15.55 2.73
N LEU A 172 6.69 -15.63 1.49
CA LEU A 172 5.91 -14.54 0.88
C LEU A 172 4.64 -14.27 1.69
N PHE A 173 3.88 -15.31 2.05
CA PHE A 173 2.70 -15.16 2.89
C PHE A 173 3.04 -14.61 4.26
N GLY A 174 4.15 -15.02 4.87
CA GLY A 174 4.66 -14.45 6.12
C GLY A 174 4.89 -12.93 6.07
N LEU A 175 5.34 -12.41 4.93
CA LEU A 175 5.62 -10.97 4.75
C LEU A 175 4.38 -10.16 4.33
N CYS A 176 3.41 -10.81 3.69
CA CYS A 176 2.29 -10.15 3.02
C CYS A 176 0.96 -10.30 3.73
N LEU A 177 0.74 -11.39 4.46
CA LEU A 177 -0.52 -11.74 5.08
C LEU A 177 -0.41 -11.68 6.60
N THR A 178 -1.56 -11.49 7.25
CA THR A 178 -1.66 -11.65 8.70
C THR A 178 -2.03 -13.08 9.06
N GLY A 179 -1.61 -13.48 10.24
CA GLY A 179 -1.82 -14.84 10.74
C GLY A 179 -0.51 -15.45 11.22
N GLY A 180 -0.65 -16.57 11.93
CA GLY A 180 0.47 -17.41 12.32
C GLY A 180 0.93 -18.29 11.16
N LYS A 181 2.03 -19.01 11.39
CA LYS A 181 2.57 -19.99 10.45
C LYS A 181 1.54 -21.06 10.07
N GLU A 182 0.62 -21.36 10.99
CA GLU A 182 -0.48 -22.31 10.81
C GLU A 182 -1.42 -21.87 9.69
N VAL A 183 -1.76 -20.57 9.64
CA VAL A 183 -2.61 -20.00 8.59
C VAL A 183 -1.90 -20.06 7.25
N HIS A 184 -0.62 -19.65 7.20
CA HIS A 184 0.16 -19.68 5.97
C HIS A 184 0.33 -21.11 5.44
N ASN A 185 0.60 -22.08 6.32
CA ASN A 185 0.63 -23.50 5.97
C ASN A 185 -0.70 -23.97 5.38
N ALA A 186 -1.82 -23.62 6.00
CA ALA A 186 -3.14 -24.01 5.52
C ALA A 186 -3.45 -23.43 4.12
N ILE A 187 -3.04 -22.18 3.84
CA ILE A 187 -3.17 -21.57 2.52
C ILE A 187 -2.32 -22.33 1.49
N VAL A 188 -1.06 -22.62 1.81
CA VAL A 188 -0.17 -23.37 0.90
C VAL A 188 -0.68 -24.78 0.65
N SER A 189 -1.15 -25.49 1.67
CA SER A 189 -1.78 -26.81 1.51
C SER A 189 -3.03 -26.72 0.63
N SER A 190 -3.85 -25.68 0.80
CA SER A 190 -5.03 -25.46 -0.06
C SER A 190 -4.65 -25.23 -1.52
N ILE A 191 -3.56 -24.48 -1.78
CA ILE A 191 -3.03 -24.27 -3.13
C ILE A 191 -2.55 -25.60 -3.74
N GLN A 192 -1.85 -26.44 -2.98
CA GLN A 192 -1.40 -27.76 -3.44
C GLN A 192 -2.58 -28.71 -3.71
N ASP A 193 -3.60 -28.70 -2.85
CA ASP A 193 -4.82 -29.49 -3.03
C ASP A 193 -5.59 -29.04 -4.28
N LEU A 194 -5.71 -27.73 -4.51
CA LEU A 194 -6.26 -27.18 -5.75
C LEU A 194 -5.42 -27.58 -6.96
N ALA A 195 -4.09 -27.48 -6.89
CA ALA A 195 -3.23 -27.90 -8.00
C ALA A 195 -3.42 -29.38 -8.36
N LYS A 196 -3.53 -30.24 -7.34
CA LYS A 196 -3.84 -31.67 -7.52
C LYS A 196 -5.21 -31.88 -8.15
N ALA A 197 -6.25 -31.17 -7.68
CA ALA A 197 -7.57 -31.25 -8.28
C ALA A 197 -7.55 -30.80 -9.76
N PHE A 198 -6.87 -29.69 -10.05
CA PHE A 198 -6.72 -29.14 -11.41
C PHE A 198 -5.98 -30.07 -12.36
N SER A 199 -4.99 -30.83 -11.88
CA SER A 199 -4.29 -31.83 -12.69
C SER A 199 -5.19 -32.99 -13.17
N SER A 200 -6.32 -33.22 -12.48
CA SER A 200 -7.27 -34.27 -12.81
C SER A 200 -8.45 -33.82 -13.67
N TYR A 201 -8.64 -32.50 -13.85
CA TYR A 201 -9.75 -31.94 -14.62
C TYR A 201 -9.53 -32.12 -16.13
N GLN A 202 -10.50 -32.74 -16.81
CA GLN A 202 -10.57 -32.81 -18.27
C GLN A 202 -11.12 -31.48 -18.84
N ASP A 203 -10.76 -31.14 -20.08
CA ASP A 203 -11.09 -29.87 -20.76
C ASP A 203 -12.60 -29.58 -20.91
N GLU A 204 -13.50 -30.52 -20.61
CA GLU A 204 -14.95 -30.29 -20.65
C GLU A 204 -15.47 -29.48 -19.43
N VAL A 205 -14.62 -29.21 -18.44
CA VAL A 205 -15.02 -28.57 -17.16
C VAL A 205 -14.44 -27.16 -16.97
N LEU A 206 -14.05 -26.50 -18.07
CA LEU A 206 -13.38 -25.18 -18.06
C LEU A 206 -14.14 -24.10 -17.28
N VAL A 207 -15.48 -24.13 -17.27
CA VAL A 207 -16.30 -23.16 -16.50
C VAL A 207 -16.03 -23.28 -15.00
N LYS A 208 -16.01 -24.51 -14.44
CA LYS A 208 -15.70 -24.71 -13.01
C LYS A 208 -14.25 -24.40 -12.69
N ARG A 209 -13.34 -24.59 -13.66
CA ARG A 209 -11.93 -24.25 -13.52
C ARG A 209 -11.74 -22.75 -13.31
N GLU A 210 -12.39 -21.94 -14.14
CA GLU A 210 -12.34 -20.48 -14.04
C GLU A 210 -12.97 -19.98 -12.73
N GLU A 211 -14.13 -20.50 -12.35
CA GLU A 211 -14.79 -20.15 -11.08
C GLU A 211 -13.92 -20.46 -9.85
N LEU A 212 -13.22 -21.59 -9.85
CA LEU A 212 -12.30 -21.95 -8.76
C LEU A 212 -11.07 -21.06 -8.70
N LEU A 213 -10.52 -20.64 -9.84
CA LEU A 213 -9.41 -19.69 -9.89
C LEU A 213 -9.83 -18.31 -9.39
N GLN A 214 -11.01 -17.84 -9.79
CA GLN A 214 -11.57 -16.58 -9.29
C GLN A 214 -11.84 -16.63 -7.78
N PHE A 215 -12.30 -17.78 -7.27
CA PHE A 215 -12.46 -17.98 -5.83
C PHE A 215 -11.11 -17.91 -5.10
N ALA A 216 -10.07 -18.57 -5.63
CA ALA A 216 -8.74 -18.53 -5.05
C ALA A 216 -8.15 -17.10 -5.07
N GLU A 217 -8.30 -16.39 -6.20
CA GLU A 217 -7.93 -14.97 -6.33
C GLU A 217 -8.62 -14.13 -5.25
N GLY A 218 -9.95 -14.21 -5.15
CA GLY A 218 -10.74 -13.46 -4.19
C GLY A 218 -10.38 -13.77 -2.74
N ALA A 219 -10.06 -15.04 -2.42
CA ALA A 219 -9.61 -15.43 -1.09
C ALA A 219 -8.25 -14.80 -0.73
N ILE A 220 -7.27 -14.83 -1.64
CA ILE A 220 -5.95 -14.21 -1.41
C ILE A 220 -6.09 -12.68 -1.31
N THR A 221 -6.88 -12.04 -2.17
CA THR A 221 -7.17 -10.60 -2.07
C THR A 221 -7.82 -10.26 -0.74
N GLY A 222 -8.80 -11.05 -0.28
CA GLY A 222 -9.42 -10.87 1.03
C GLY A 222 -8.43 -10.95 2.19
N LEU A 223 -7.48 -11.89 2.12
CA LEU A 223 -6.40 -12.01 3.12
C LEU A 223 -5.45 -10.81 3.11
N LYS A 224 -5.10 -10.27 1.95
CA LYS A 224 -4.28 -9.03 1.83
C LYS A 224 -4.99 -7.83 2.44
N VAL A 225 -6.29 -7.65 2.16
CA VAL A 225 -7.09 -6.56 2.74
C VAL A 225 -7.15 -6.69 4.26
N ASN A 226 -7.39 -7.90 4.77
CA ASN A 226 -7.39 -8.14 6.22
C ASN A 226 -6.03 -7.81 6.86
N ALA A 227 -4.93 -8.11 6.17
CA ALA A 227 -3.60 -7.76 6.63
C ALA A 227 -3.38 -6.24 6.70
N ASP A 228 -3.87 -5.51 5.70
CA ASP A 228 -3.80 -4.06 5.65
C ASP A 228 -4.66 -3.40 6.74
N VAL A 229 -5.88 -3.89 6.97
CA VAL A 229 -6.76 -3.41 8.05
C VAL A 229 -6.08 -3.53 9.41
N GLN A 230 -5.46 -4.67 9.72
CA GLN A 230 -4.75 -4.86 11.00
C GLN A 230 -3.55 -3.92 11.13
N ARG A 231 -2.84 -3.65 10.03
CA ARG A 231 -1.74 -2.67 10.03
C ARG A 231 -2.27 -1.26 10.32
N ILE A 232 -3.34 -0.85 9.66
CA ILE A 232 -4.00 0.45 9.89
C ILE A 232 -4.47 0.55 11.34
N ASP A 233 -5.09 -0.49 11.89
CA ASP A 233 -5.52 -0.50 13.29
C ASP A 233 -4.34 -0.30 14.27
N ALA A 234 -3.18 -0.90 13.97
CA ALA A 234 -1.96 -0.70 14.76
C ALA A 234 -1.43 0.73 14.66
N GLU A 235 -1.39 1.31 13.46
CA GLU A 235 -0.97 2.71 13.24
C GLU A 235 -1.92 3.69 13.94
N VAL A 236 -3.23 3.45 13.87
CA VAL A 236 -4.25 4.25 14.58
C VAL A 236 -4.06 4.15 16.08
N ALA A 237 -3.75 2.96 16.63
CA ALA A 237 -3.47 2.79 18.05
C ALA A 237 -2.23 3.58 18.51
N VAL A 238 -1.16 3.58 17.70
CA VAL A 238 0.06 4.38 17.96
C VAL A 238 -0.25 5.87 17.93
N LEU A 239 -0.92 6.34 16.87
CA LEU A 239 -1.28 7.77 16.73
C LEU A 239 -2.19 8.23 17.87
N LYS A 240 -3.14 7.39 18.30
CA LYS A 240 -4.01 7.68 19.44
C LYS A 240 -3.21 7.84 20.73
N LYS A 241 -2.26 6.93 20.99
CA LYS A 241 -1.36 7.04 22.16
C LYS A 241 -0.55 8.35 22.13
N GLN A 242 0.01 8.71 20.99
CA GLN A 242 0.75 9.96 20.81
C GLN A 242 -0.14 11.20 21.05
N LEU A 243 -1.40 11.16 20.58
CA LEU A 243 -2.36 12.23 20.80
C LEU A 243 -2.75 12.37 22.28
N ASP A 244 -2.95 11.25 22.98
CA ASP A 244 -3.27 11.21 24.40
C ASP A 244 -2.10 11.76 25.25
N GLU A 245 -0.85 11.42 24.90
CA GLU A 245 0.37 11.96 25.53
C GLU A 245 0.50 13.48 25.33
N LEU A 246 0.25 13.96 24.11
CA LEU A 246 0.26 15.39 23.80
C LEU A 246 -0.85 16.14 24.56
N GLY A 247 -2.05 15.56 24.63
CA GLY A 247 -3.18 16.10 25.39
C GLY A 247 -2.90 16.18 26.89
N ALA A 248 -2.25 15.16 27.47
CA ALA A 248 -1.84 15.16 28.88
C ALA A 248 -0.80 16.26 29.16
N SER A 249 0.15 16.49 28.26
CA SER A 249 1.17 17.56 28.41
C SER A 249 0.57 18.98 28.39
N HIS A 250 -0.52 19.20 27.63
CA HIS A 250 -1.22 20.48 27.58
C HIS A 250 -2.04 20.78 28.85
N SER A 251 -2.41 19.76 29.62
CA SER A 251 -3.16 19.94 30.87
C SER A 251 -2.31 20.33 32.10
N HIS A 252 -0.97 20.32 31.98
CA HIS A 252 -0.04 20.65 33.07
C HIS A 252 0.61 22.05 32.96
N GLY A 253 0.24 22.85 31.93
CA GLY A 253 0.76 24.21 31.71
C GLY A 253 -0.18 25.35 32.16
N GLY A 254 -1.27 25.02 32.83
CA GLY A 254 -2.34 25.97 33.17
C GLY A 254 -2.51 26.19 34.66
N ASP A 255 -1.43 26.47 35.42
CA ASP A 255 -1.60 26.97 36.79
C ASP A 255 -0.43 27.84 37.30
N VAL A 256 0.01 28.84 36.54
CA VAL A 256 0.78 29.98 37.09
C VAL A 256 0.53 31.26 36.27
N HIS A 257 -0.72 31.71 36.12
CA HIS A 257 -0.95 33.14 35.83
C HIS A 257 -2.33 33.65 36.27
N GLU A 258 -2.73 33.35 37.50
CA GLU A 258 -3.84 34.05 38.16
C GLU A 258 -3.35 34.80 39.40
N THR A 259 -2.36 35.70 39.24
CA THR A 259 -2.02 36.63 40.35
C THR A 259 -1.33 37.95 39.96
N ILE A 260 -1.46 38.47 38.73
CA ILE A 260 -0.98 39.84 38.44
C ILE A 260 -1.93 40.59 37.49
N ILE A 261 -3.20 40.75 37.87
CA ILE A 261 -4.05 41.83 37.32
C ILE A 261 -4.85 42.47 38.47
N LYS A 262 -4.14 42.94 39.50
CA LYS A 262 -4.68 43.89 40.50
C LYS A 262 -3.58 44.84 40.96
N GLN A 263 -3.02 45.63 40.04
CA GLN A 263 -2.45 46.95 40.32
C GLN A 263 -1.94 47.56 39.02
N SER A 264 -2.80 48.30 38.34
CA SER A 264 -2.35 49.48 37.59
C SER A 264 -3.50 50.48 37.57
N THR A 265 -3.38 51.40 38.50
CA THR A 265 -4.18 52.60 38.69
C THR A 265 -4.13 53.44 37.42
N ALA A 266 -5.26 53.67 36.76
CA ALA A 266 -5.41 54.73 35.75
C ALA A 266 -6.29 55.84 36.33
N PRO A 267 -5.86 57.12 36.23
CA PRO A 267 -6.54 58.24 36.86
C PRO A 267 -7.82 58.63 36.11
N THR A 268 -8.82 59.01 36.90
CA THR A 268 -10.04 59.70 36.51
C THR A 268 -9.71 60.96 35.71
N ILE A 269 -10.16 61.02 34.45
CA ILE A 269 -10.31 62.27 33.72
C ILE A 269 -11.80 62.44 33.46
N GLU A 270 -12.36 63.43 34.15
CA GLU A 270 -13.71 63.94 33.99
C GLU A 270 -13.89 64.49 32.56
N VAL A 271 -14.95 64.07 31.89
CA VAL A 271 -15.48 64.77 30.71
C VAL A 271 -16.91 65.18 31.03
N ASN A 272 -17.06 66.48 31.22
CA ASN A 272 -18.32 67.17 31.47
C ASN A 272 -19.33 66.92 30.35
N MET A 273 -20.51 66.47 30.78
CA MET A 273 -21.70 66.29 29.96
C MET A 273 -22.47 67.62 29.95
N THR A 274 -22.35 68.41 28.88
CA THR A 274 -23.20 69.59 28.67
C THR A 274 -24.41 69.19 27.83
N ALA A 275 -25.57 69.32 28.44
CA ALA A 275 -26.88 69.01 27.91
C ALA A 275 -27.26 69.87 26.69
N ALA A 276 -27.89 69.23 25.70
CA ALA A 276 -28.70 69.89 24.70
C ALA A 276 -30.09 69.25 24.72
N THR A 277 -31.04 69.94 25.37
CA THR A 277 -32.47 69.64 25.31
C THR A 277 -33.11 70.63 24.34
N CYS A 278 -33.90 70.10 23.42
CA CYS A 278 -34.75 70.80 22.46
C CYS A 278 -35.81 71.68 23.16
N CYS A 279 -36.01 72.88 22.64
CA CYS A 279 -37.31 73.56 22.55
C CYS A 279 -37.62 73.71 21.05
#